data_AF-A0A1F5FMM1-F1
#
_entry.id   AF-A0A1F5FMM1-F1
#
_cell.length_a   1.000
_cell.length_b   1.000
_cell.length_c   1.000
_cell.angle_alpha   90.00
_cell.angle_beta   90.00
_cell.angle_gamma   90.00
#
_symmetry.space_group_name_H-M   'P 1'
#
loop_
_entity.id
_entity.type
_entity.pdbx_description
1 polymer ?
#
loop_
_entity_poly.entity_id
_entity_poly.type
_entity_poly.pdbx_seq_one_letter_code
_entity_poly.pdbx_strand_id
1 'polypeptide(L)'
;MKKGQSTEKRIKNILKFFKMNENTISTLMGAVVIVVIAGLIFNYFRTANLKTWQGILLNEQQPATTDKKDETASDKLIATYKVVKGDDLWHISEKYYKSGYNYVDVMKENKITGKGVITPGMELRIPKVEPKKITIIEIKKDIAISDKGDVVKSDVKVSNKPIEVGEYTTQKGDSYWKLAVRAYGDGFKWTKIYWANKKIFANPDLIYSGVKITIPALEK
;
A
#
# COMPACT_ATOMS: atom_id res chain seq x y z
N MET A 1 8.18 64.41 38.09
CA MET A 1 7.72 63.04 38.47
C MET A 1 6.32 62.79 37.91
N LYS A 2 6.14 61.99 36.82
CA LYS A 2 4.82 61.59 36.27
C LYS A 2 4.87 60.21 35.56
N LYS A 3 5.53 59.19 36.14
CA LYS A 3 5.52 57.81 35.58
C LYS A 3 4.49 56.86 36.23
N GLY A 4 3.91 57.20 37.38
CA GLY A 4 2.98 56.32 38.12
C GLY A 4 1.51 56.35 37.68
N GLN A 5 1.03 57.46 37.10
CA GLN A 5 -0.41 57.61 36.79
C GLN A 5 -0.91 56.74 35.62
N SER A 6 -0.03 56.34 34.70
CA SER A 6 -0.41 55.57 33.50
C SER A 6 -0.61 54.08 33.81
N THR A 7 0.29 53.49 34.60
CA THR A 7 0.22 52.09 35.01
C THR A 7 -0.98 51.83 35.93
N GLU A 8 -1.24 52.70 36.90
CA GLU A 8 -2.41 52.57 37.77
C GLU A 8 -3.74 52.67 36.99
N LYS A 9 -3.80 53.53 35.96
CA LYS A 9 -5.00 53.68 35.12
C LYS A 9 -5.23 52.44 34.23
N ARG A 10 -4.15 51.82 33.73
CA ARG A 10 -4.21 50.54 33.00
C ARG A 10 -4.65 49.38 33.90
N ILE A 11 -4.11 49.30 35.12
CA ILE A 11 -4.46 48.25 36.09
C ILE A 11 -5.90 48.43 36.58
N LYS A 12 -6.35 49.66 36.85
CA LYS A 12 -7.75 49.93 37.23
C LYS A 12 -8.74 49.57 36.12
N ASN A 13 -8.38 49.75 34.85
CA ASN A 13 -9.21 49.31 33.74
C ASN A 13 -9.29 47.77 33.63
N ILE A 14 -8.18 47.07 33.91
CA ILE A 14 -8.15 45.60 33.96
C ILE A 14 -8.96 45.07 35.17
N LEU A 15 -8.89 45.73 36.32
CA LEU A 15 -9.63 45.31 37.52
C LEU A 15 -11.15 45.50 37.36
N LYS A 16 -11.57 46.58 36.69
CA LYS A 16 -12.98 46.81 36.34
C LYS A 16 -13.51 45.75 35.37
N PHE A 17 -12.66 45.26 34.47
CA PHE A 17 -12.99 44.20 33.54
C PHE A 17 -13.17 42.83 34.24
N PHE A 18 -12.50 42.60 35.36
CA PHE A 18 -12.73 41.40 36.18
C PHE A 18 -14.03 41.45 37.01
N LYS A 19 -14.64 42.63 37.12
CA LYS A 19 -15.86 42.88 37.91
C LYS A 19 -17.13 42.85 37.05
N MET A 20 -17.15 42.00 36.02
CA MET A 20 -18.30 41.82 35.12
C MET A 20 -19.13 40.59 35.51
N ASN A 21 -20.44 40.61 35.20
CA ASN A 21 -21.38 39.51 35.46
C ASN A 21 -20.85 38.16 34.93
N GLU A 22 -21.06 37.08 35.69
CA GLU A 22 -20.47 35.74 35.47
C GLU A 22 -20.57 35.20 34.02
N ASN A 23 -21.67 35.50 33.32
CA ASN A 23 -21.90 35.03 31.95
C ASN A 23 -20.95 35.69 30.91
N THR A 24 -20.46 36.90 31.19
CA THR A 24 -19.52 37.61 30.31
C THR A 24 -18.08 37.10 30.44
N ILE A 25 -17.72 36.60 31.63
CA ILE A 25 -16.41 35.98 31.88
C ILE A 25 -16.29 34.68 31.09
N SER A 26 -17.34 33.85 31.11
CA SER A 26 -17.38 32.61 30.32
C SER A 26 -17.32 32.88 28.82
N THR A 27 -18.06 33.90 28.34
CA THR A 27 -18.04 34.30 26.92
C THR A 27 -16.66 34.80 26.49
N LEU A 28 -15.99 35.59 27.33
CA LEU A 28 -14.66 36.10 27.04
C LEU A 28 -13.59 34.98 27.08
N MET A 29 -13.65 34.10 28.07
CA MET A 29 -12.74 32.95 28.15
C MET A 29 -12.94 32.01 26.95
N GLY A 30 -14.19 31.78 26.54
CA GLY A 30 -14.52 31.06 25.31
C GLY A 30 -13.93 31.72 24.06
N ALA A 31 -14.06 33.04 23.92
CA ALA A 31 -13.48 33.79 22.81
C ALA A 31 -11.94 33.68 22.79
N VAL A 32 -11.27 33.73 23.95
CA VAL A 32 -9.83 33.54 24.06
C VAL A 32 -9.42 32.12 23.65
N VAL A 33 -10.15 31.09 24.08
CA VAL A 33 -9.89 29.70 23.69
C VAL A 33 -10.05 29.52 22.18
N ILE A 34 -11.08 30.11 21.57
CA ILE A 34 -11.29 30.06 20.11
C ILE A 34 -10.12 30.72 19.37
N VAL A 35 -9.63 31.87 19.84
CA VAL A 35 -8.48 32.57 19.23
C VAL A 35 -7.20 31.73 19.36
N VAL A 36 -6.99 31.05 20.49
CA VAL A 36 -5.82 30.17 20.69
C VAL A 36 -5.90 28.95 19.77
N ILE A 37 -7.07 28.30 19.68
CA ILE A 37 -7.29 27.17 18.77
C ILE A 37 -7.09 27.61 17.31
N ALA A 38 -7.63 28.76 16.91
CA ALA A 38 -7.43 29.32 15.58
C ALA A 38 -5.95 29.62 15.30
N GLY A 39 -5.21 30.13 16.28
CA GLY A 39 -3.76 30.36 16.19
C GLY A 39 -2.96 29.07 16.07
N LEU A 40 -3.34 28.01 16.79
CA LEU A 40 -2.71 26.69 16.69
C LEU A 40 -3.02 26.02 15.35
N ILE A 41 -4.27 26.09 14.87
CA ILE A 41 -4.66 25.63 13.53
C ILE A 41 -3.90 26.41 12.47
N PHE A 42 -3.80 27.74 12.59
CA PHE A 42 -3.04 28.57 11.67
C PHE A 42 -1.54 28.24 11.68
N ASN A 43 -0.94 28.01 12.85
CA ASN A 43 0.46 27.60 12.97
C ASN A 43 0.70 26.20 12.37
N TYR A 44 -0.23 25.28 12.60
CA TYR A 44 -0.23 23.93 12.01
C TYR A 44 -0.37 23.99 10.48
N PHE A 45 -1.32 24.79 9.97
CA PHE A 45 -1.54 24.99 8.54
C PHE A 45 -0.45 25.83 7.86
N ARG A 46 0.23 26.72 8.57
CA ARG A 46 1.39 27.45 8.03
C ARG A 46 2.59 26.53 7.85
N THR A 47 2.70 25.49 8.68
CA THR A 47 3.73 24.44 8.57
C THR A 47 3.36 23.35 7.56
N ALA A 48 2.07 23.10 7.33
CA ALA A 48 1.60 22.18 6.32
C ALA A 48 1.47 22.89 4.95
N ASN A 49 2.30 22.49 3.98
CA ASN A 49 2.19 22.95 2.58
C ASN A 49 0.75 22.73 2.04
N LEU A 50 -0.02 23.81 1.96
CA LEU A 50 -1.42 23.89 1.51
C LEU A 50 -1.50 23.74 -0.03
N LYS A 51 -1.71 22.52 -0.54
CA LYS A 51 -2.04 22.29 -1.96
C LYS A 51 -3.34 21.51 -2.18
N THR A 52 -4.35 21.69 -1.31
CA THR A 52 -5.55 20.83 -1.33
C THR A 52 -6.91 21.52 -1.21
N TRP A 53 -7.02 22.85 -1.33
CA TRP A 53 -8.31 23.54 -1.10
C TRP A 53 -8.65 24.64 -2.12
N GLN A 54 -8.66 24.30 -3.42
CA GLN A 54 -9.27 25.17 -4.45
C GLN A 54 -9.94 24.41 -5.61
N GLY A 55 -10.35 23.15 -5.40
CA GLY A 55 -10.82 22.26 -6.48
C GLY A 55 -12.29 21.86 -6.44
N ILE A 56 -13.12 22.47 -5.59
CA ILE A 56 -14.56 22.22 -5.56
C ILE A 56 -15.21 23.58 -5.35
N LEU A 57 -15.65 24.21 -6.44
CA LEU A 57 -16.83 25.07 -6.57
C LEU A 57 -16.67 25.92 -7.85
N LEU A 58 -17.62 25.73 -8.76
CA LEU A 58 -18.00 26.57 -9.91
C LEU A 58 -17.42 26.23 -11.29
N ASN A 59 -18.37 25.76 -12.10
CA ASN A 59 -18.40 25.62 -13.54
C ASN A 59 -18.42 27.01 -14.23
N GLU A 60 -17.87 27.00 -15.45
CA GLU A 60 -18.13 27.89 -16.61
C GLU A 60 -17.35 29.20 -16.83
N GLN A 61 -16.91 29.32 -18.10
CA GLN A 61 -16.36 30.45 -18.86
C GLN A 61 -14.85 30.78 -18.79
N GLN A 62 -14.19 30.48 -19.91
CA GLN A 62 -12.85 30.91 -20.36
C GLN A 62 -12.77 32.45 -20.53
N PRO A 63 -11.59 33.10 -20.41
CA PRO A 63 -10.58 33.06 -21.48
C PRO A 63 -9.11 32.96 -21.01
N ALA A 64 -8.23 32.80 -22.01
CA ALA A 64 -6.83 32.41 -21.97
C ALA A 64 -5.87 33.30 -21.15
N THR A 65 -4.78 32.72 -20.63
CA THR A 65 -3.38 32.92 -21.12
C THR A 65 -2.36 32.04 -20.37
N THR A 66 -1.61 31.26 -21.16
CA THR A 66 -0.21 30.81 -21.02
C THR A 66 0.33 30.12 -19.74
N ASP A 67 0.90 28.94 -20.03
CA ASP A 67 2.09 28.32 -19.43
C ASP A 67 2.01 27.57 -18.09
N LYS A 68 1.53 26.32 -18.14
CA LYS A 68 2.36 25.09 -18.05
C LYS A 68 1.45 23.88 -17.83
N LYS A 69 1.54 22.89 -18.71
CA LYS A 69 0.93 21.56 -18.59
C LYS A 69 1.43 20.86 -17.30
N ASP A 70 0.60 20.80 -16.27
CA ASP A 70 0.69 19.79 -15.21
C ASP A 70 -0.05 18.53 -15.71
N GLU A 71 0.65 17.66 -16.44
CA GLU A 71 0.16 16.35 -16.90
C GLU A 71 0.46 15.20 -15.90
N THR A 72 0.96 15.48 -14.69
CA THR A 72 1.77 14.50 -13.94
C THR A 72 1.09 13.75 -12.79
N ALA A 73 -0.18 14.00 -12.46
CA ALA A 73 -0.82 13.35 -11.30
C ALA A 73 -1.87 12.27 -11.67
N SER A 74 -2.59 12.41 -12.79
CA SER A 74 -3.60 11.44 -13.22
C SER A 74 -2.99 10.28 -14.02
N ASP A 75 -1.86 10.47 -14.70
CA ASP A 75 -1.23 9.40 -15.50
C ASP A 75 -0.43 8.38 -14.66
N LYS A 76 -0.17 8.68 -13.38
CA LYS A 76 0.62 7.82 -12.49
C LYS A 76 -0.22 6.77 -11.74
N LEU A 77 -1.55 6.87 -11.74
CA LEU A 77 -2.43 5.98 -10.96
C LEU A 77 -3.39 5.21 -11.89
N ILE A 78 -3.53 3.91 -11.66
CA ILE A 78 -4.53 3.06 -12.34
C ILE A 78 -5.92 3.40 -11.79
N ALA A 79 -6.01 3.51 -10.46
CA ALA A 79 -7.25 3.77 -9.74
C ALA A 79 -6.95 4.19 -8.30
N THR A 80 -7.97 4.73 -7.64
CA THR A 80 -8.06 4.77 -6.17
C THR A 80 -9.06 3.71 -5.73
N TYR A 81 -8.70 2.86 -4.77
CA TYR A 81 -9.53 1.78 -4.26
C TYR A 81 -9.86 1.98 -2.79
N LYS A 82 -11.14 1.88 -2.42
CA LYS A 82 -11.57 1.91 -1.02
C LYS A 82 -11.64 0.49 -0.47
N VAL A 83 -10.81 0.20 0.53
CA VAL A 83 -10.68 -1.13 1.15
C VAL A 83 -12.00 -1.56 1.78
N VAL A 84 -12.42 -2.80 1.55
CA VAL A 84 -13.60 -3.41 2.16
C VAL A 84 -13.17 -4.43 3.23
N LYS A 85 -14.06 -4.75 4.17
CA LYS A 85 -13.81 -5.77 5.19
C LYS A 85 -13.51 -7.12 4.53
N GLY A 86 -12.34 -7.68 4.85
CA GLY A 86 -11.86 -8.96 4.32
C GLY A 86 -10.88 -8.83 3.15
N ASP A 87 -10.68 -7.61 2.63
CA ASP A 87 -9.66 -7.38 1.61
C ASP A 87 -8.25 -7.47 2.19
N ASP A 88 -7.32 -7.92 1.35
CA ASP A 88 -5.89 -7.80 1.56
C ASP A 88 -5.22 -7.10 0.35
N LEU A 89 -4.00 -6.62 0.54
CA LEU A 89 -3.25 -5.96 -0.53
C LEU A 89 -2.93 -6.91 -1.69
N TRP A 90 -2.91 -8.21 -1.45
CA TRP A 90 -2.60 -9.23 -2.44
C TRP A 90 -3.71 -9.33 -3.49
N HIS A 91 -4.95 -9.57 -3.06
CA HIS A 91 -6.12 -9.68 -3.93
C HIS A 91 -6.43 -8.35 -4.62
N ILE A 92 -6.22 -7.22 -3.93
CA ILE A 92 -6.33 -5.90 -4.55
C ILE A 92 -5.30 -5.79 -5.69
N SER A 93 -4.05 -6.18 -5.46
CA SER A 93 -3.02 -6.12 -6.50
C SER A 93 -3.32 -7.09 -7.65
N GLU A 94 -3.76 -8.31 -7.37
CA GLU A 94 -4.19 -9.25 -8.41
C GLU A 94 -5.33 -8.70 -9.27
N LYS A 95 -6.31 -8.04 -8.65
CA LYS A 95 -7.44 -7.43 -9.36
C LYS A 95 -6.97 -6.42 -10.42
N TYR A 96 -6.05 -5.53 -10.05
CA TYR A 96 -5.59 -4.42 -10.89
C TYR A 96 -4.44 -4.78 -11.83
N TYR A 97 -3.45 -5.56 -11.37
CA TYR A 97 -2.25 -5.89 -12.15
C TYR A 97 -2.30 -7.29 -12.77
N LYS A 98 -3.29 -8.12 -12.43
CA LYS A 98 -3.28 -9.57 -12.71
C LYS A 98 -2.07 -10.28 -12.10
N SER A 99 -1.50 -9.65 -11.06
CA SER A 99 -0.40 -10.15 -10.26
C SER A 99 -0.50 -9.60 -8.85
N GLY A 100 -0.52 -10.48 -7.85
CA GLY A 100 -0.50 -10.04 -6.47
C GLY A 100 0.85 -9.47 -6.03
N TYR A 101 1.97 -9.75 -6.71
CA TYR A 101 3.32 -9.27 -6.33
C TYR A 101 3.46 -7.75 -6.35
N ASN A 102 2.61 -7.07 -7.10
CA ASN A 102 2.55 -5.62 -7.11
C ASN A 102 2.06 -5.02 -5.77
N TYR A 103 1.68 -5.84 -4.79
CA TYR A 103 1.35 -5.37 -3.44
C TYR A 103 2.48 -4.55 -2.82
N VAL A 104 3.74 -4.86 -3.15
CA VAL A 104 4.91 -4.10 -2.69
C VAL A 104 4.90 -2.68 -3.26
N ASP A 105 4.48 -2.52 -4.51
CA ASP A 105 4.39 -1.20 -5.16
C ASP A 105 3.23 -0.41 -4.58
N VAL A 106 2.09 -1.08 -4.34
CA VAL A 106 0.93 -0.48 -3.66
C VAL A 106 1.32 -0.03 -2.24
N MET A 107 2.04 -0.85 -1.46
CA MET A 107 2.54 -0.46 -0.14
C MET A 107 3.44 0.76 -0.21
N LYS A 108 4.38 0.78 -1.15
CA LYS A 108 5.32 1.90 -1.33
C LYS A 108 4.60 3.20 -1.70
N GLU A 109 3.67 3.16 -2.65
CA GLU A 109 2.90 4.36 -3.07
C GLU A 109 2.03 4.89 -1.93
N ASN A 110 1.45 4.01 -1.11
CA ASN A 110 0.59 4.38 0.02
C ASN A 110 1.34 4.55 1.35
N LYS A 111 2.68 4.44 1.35
CA LYS A 111 3.53 4.55 2.55
C LYS A 111 3.11 3.59 3.67
N ILE A 112 2.58 2.42 3.31
CA ILE A 112 2.18 1.38 4.26
C ILE A 112 3.43 0.63 4.72
N THR A 113 3.66 0.60 6.03
CA THR A 113 4.82 -0.04 6.64
C THR A 113 4.44 -1.36 7.31
N GLY A 114 5.45 -2.15 7.70
CA GLY A 114 5.24 -3.42 8.40
C GLY A 114 4.67 -4.52 7.51
N LYS A 115 3.72 -5.31 8.03
CA LYS A 115 3.16 -6.50 7.36
C LYS A 115 2.12 -6.17 6.26
N GLY A 116 2.03 -4.91 5.81
CA GLY A 116 1.04 -4.53 4.79
C GLY A 116 -0.40 -4.56 5.29
N VAL A 117 -0.62 -4.24 6.57
CA VAL A 117 -1.96 -4.25 7.18
C VAL A 117 -2.78 -3.09 6.61
N ILE A 118 -4.01 -3.38 6.17
CA ILE A 118 -4.97 -2.40 5.66
C ILE A 118 -6.26 -2.47 6.46
N THR A 119 -6.94 -1.33 6.60
CA THR A 119 -8.20 -1.23 7.34
C THR A 119 -9.37 -0.95 6.41
N PRO A 120 -10.57 -1.51 6.67
CA PRO A 120 -11.76 -1.20 5.90
C PRO A 120 -12.05 0.31 5.90
N GLY A 121 -12.41 0.85 4.74
CA GLY A 121 -12.64 2.27 4.51
C GLY A 121 -11.39 3.06 4.10
N MET A 122 -10.19 2.48 4.20
CA MET A 122 -8.95 3.12 3.76
C MET A 122 -8.91 3.28 2.24
N GLU A 123 -8.48 4.45 1.76
CA GLU A 123 -8.29 4.69 0.32
C GLU A 123 -6.85 4.39 -0.10
N LEU A 124 -6.70 3.42 -1.00
CA LEU A 124 -5.45 2.98 -1.59
C LEU A 124 -5.28 3.59 -2.97
N ARG A 125 -4.16 4.28 -3.19
CA ARG A 125 -3.67 4.71 -4.49
C ARG A 125 -3.02 3.52 -5.18
N ILE A 126 -3.57 3.07 -6.31
CA ILE A 126 -3.03 1.96 -7.08
C ILE A 126 -2.13 2.53 -8.18
N PRO A 127 -0.80 2.45 -8.07
CA PRO A 127 0.11 3.07 -9.04
C PRO A 127 0.06 2.39 -10.42
N LYS A 128 0.23 3.16 -11.50
CA LYS A 128 0.35 2.64 -12.86
C LYS A 128 1.76 2.10 -13.07
N VAL A 129 1.98 0.88 -12.59
CA VAL A 129 3.22 0.12 -12.75
C VAL A 129 2.96 -1.15 -13.54
N GLU A 130 3.99 -1.63 -14.23
CA GLU A 130 3.91 -2.88 -14.96
C GLU A 130 3.61 -4.05 -13.99
N PRO A 131 2.76 -5.01 -14.38
CA PRO A 131 2.54 -6.21 -13.61
C PRO A 131 3.86 -6.93 -13.33
N LYS A 132 4.19 -7.08 -12.04
CA LYS A 132 5.28 -7.93 -11.58
C LYS A 132 4.87 -9.37 -11.77
N LYS A 133 5.11 -9.90 -12.96
CA LYS A 133 5.03 -11.34 -13.16
C LYS A 133 6.17 -11.96 -12.38
N ILE A 134 5.96 -13.15 -11.83
CA ILE A 134 7.09 -13.96 -11.34
C ILE A 134 8.04 -14.03 -12.53
N THR A 135 9.27 -13.57 -12.36
CA THR A 135 10.37 -14.08 -13.18
C THR A 135 10.49 -15.55 -12.80
N ILE A 136 9.61 -16.41 -13.34
CA ILE A 136 10.11 -17.70 -13.79
C ILE A 136 11.28 -17.27 -14.63
N ILE A 137 12.48 -17.69 -14.25
CA ILE A 137 13.68 -17.44 -15.03
C ILE A 137 13.25 -17.73 -16.47
N GLU A 138 13.00 -16.66 -17.23
CA GLU A 138 12.76 -16.77 -18.64
C GLU A 138 14.18 -16.98 -19.10
N ILE A 139 14.60 -18.24 -19.01
CA ILE A 139 15.90 -18.67 -19.47
C ILE A 139 15.82 -18.33 -20.95
N LYS A 140 16.36 -17.16 -21.31
CA LYS A 140 16.88 -16.92 -22.64
C LYS A 140 17.52 -18.22 -23.06
N LYS A 141 17.02 -18.75 -24.17
CA LYS A 141 17.41 -20.01 -24.77
C LYS A 141 18.83 -19.89 -25.33
N ASP A 142 19.78 -19.59 -24.46
CA ASP A 142 21.17 -19.38 -24.78
C ASP A 142 21.93 -20.44 -23.99
N ILE A 143 21.91 -21.66 -24.54
CA ILE A 143 22.85 -22.70 -24.17
C ILE A 143 24.22 -22.20 -24.65
N ALA A 144 25.08 -21.80 -23.73
CA ALA A 144 26.51 -21.67 -23.97
C ALA A 144 27.25 -22.68 -23.08
N ILE A 145 28.03 -23.56 -23.70
CA ILE A 145 28.91 -24.52 -23.03
C ILE A 145 30.36 -24.00 -23.09
N SER A 146 30.99 -23.96 -21.90
CA SER A 146 32.42 -23.99 -21.52
C SER A 146 33.36 -22.85 -22.00
N ASP A 147 34.41 -22.45 -21.26
CA ASP A 147 35.70 -23.16 -21.33
C ASP A 147 36.65 -23.09 -20.10
N LYS A 148 36.25 -22.59 -18.93
CA LYS A 148 37.16 -22.56 -17.76
C LYS A 148 36.47 -23.04 -16.51
N GLY A 149 36.71 -24.30 -16.20
CA GLY A 149 36.10 -25.04 -15.11
C GLY A 149 36.46 -24.49 -13.74
N ASP A 150 35.62 -23.60 -13.24
CA ASP A 150 35.20 -23.57 -11.84
C ASP A 150 33.96 -22.68 -11.69
N VAL A 151 32.79 -23.31 -11.59
CA VAL A 151 31.61 -22.72 -10.94
C VAL A 151 30.89 -23.86 -10.25
N VAL A 152 30.71 -23.75 -8.94
CA VAL A 152 29.93 -24.67 -8.11
C VAL A 152 28.52 -24.76 -8.70
N LYS A 153 28.26 -25.83 -9.45
CA LYS A 153 26.92 -26.17 -9.92
C LYS A 153 26.07 -26.50 -8.70
N SER A 154 25.27 -25.54 -8.26
CA SER A 154 23.96 -25.93 -7.72
C SER A 154 23.17 -26.48 -8.89
N ASP A 155 23.28 -27.80 -9.10
CA ASP A 155 22.50 -28.58 -10.06
C ASP A 155 21.03 -28.57 -9.66
N VAL A 156 20.37 -27.42 -9.74
CA VAL A 156 18.92 -27.34 -9.72
C VAL A 156 18.46 -27.57 -11.16
N LYS A 157 18.35 -28.85 -11.55
CA LYS A 157 17.52 -29.25 -12.69
C LYS A 157 16.06 -28.89 -12.37
N VAL A 158 15.68 -27.63 -12.49
CA VAL A 158 14.26 -27.24 -12.45
C VAL A 158 13.67 -27.67 -13.78
N SER A 159 12.90 -28.76 -13.78
CA SER A 159 12.12 -29.15 -14.95
C SER A 159 10.98 -28.14 -15.12
N ASN A 160 11.19 -27.11 -15.93
CA ASN A 160 10.19 -26.06 -16.23
C ASN A 160 9.02 -26.56 -17.10
N LYS A 161 8.78 -27.86 -17.19
CA LYS A 161 7.65 -28.40 -17.96
C LYS A 161 6.34 -28.10 -17.21
N PRO A 162 5.33 -27.52 -17.89
CA PRO A 162 3.98 -27.39 -17.34
C PRO A 162 3.50 -28.75 -16.82
N ILE A 163 2.86 -28.74 -15.65
CA ILE A 163 2.27 -29.94 -15.07
C ILE A 163 0.75 -29.87 -15.27
N GLU A 164 0.17 -30.97 -15.70
CA GLU A 164 -1.28 -31.07 -15.85
C GLU A 164 -1.94 -31.27 -14.49
N VAL A 165 -3.22 -30.91 -14.40
CA VAL A 165 -4.07 -31.24 -13.26
C VAL A 165 -4.23 -32.76 -13.17
N GLY A 166 -4.22 -33.33 -11.96
CA GLY A 166 -4.26 -34.78 -11.74
C GLY A 166 -3.13 -35.31 -10.88
N GLU A 167 -2.65 -36.53 -11.13
CA GLU A 167 -1.54 -37.12 -10.38
C GLU A 167 -0.19 -36.60 -10.85
N TYR A 168 0.67 -36.20 -9.91
CA TYR A 168 2.05 -35.80 -10.17
C TYR A 168 3.00 -36.49 -9.19
N THR A 169 4.12 -37.01 -9.72
CA THR A 169 5.20 -37.56 -8.89
C THR A 169 6.23 -36.48 -8.61
N THR A 170 6.41 -36.13 -7.35
CA THR A 170 7.34 -35.09 -6.90
C THR A 170 8.79 -35.41 -7.30
N GLN A 171 9.53 -34.39 -7.69
CA GLN A 171 10.93 -34.47 -8.06
C GLN A 171 11.80 -33.79 -7.00
N LYS A 172 13.09 -34.13 -6.97
CA LYS A 172 14.05 -33.50 -6.06
C LYS A 172 14.09 -31.99 -6.30
N GLY A 173 13.85 -31.20 -5.25
CA GLY A 173 13.85 -29.73 -5.33
C GLY A 173 12.50 -29.10 -5.69
N ASP A 174 11.43 -29.90 -5.80
CA ASP A 174 10.06 -29.38 -5.90
C ASP A 174 9.64 -28.70 -4.59
N SER A 175 8.80 -27.68 -4.73
CA SER A 175 8.09 -27.03 -3.63
C SER A 175 6.65 -26.77 -4.05
N TYR A 176 5.71 -26.65 -3.11
CA TYR A 176 4.29 -26.42 -3.47
C TYR A 176 4.14 -25.18 -4.33
N TRP A 177 4.96 -24.17 -4.07
CA TRP A 177 5.06 -22.97 -4.87
C TRP A 177 5.45 -23.26 -6.32
N LYS A 178 6.57 -23.95 -6.55
CA LYS A 178 7.04 -24.29 -7.90
C LYS A 178 6.00 -25.13 -8.64
N LEU A 179 5.36 -26.06 -7.95
CA LEU A 179 4.30 -26.88 -8.51
C LEU A 179 3.07 -26.05 -8.87
N ALA A 180 2.64 -25.14 -8.01
CA ALA A 180 1.51 -24.26 -8.29
C ALA A 180 1.78 -23.31 -9.46
N VAL A 181 2.98 -22.76 -9.55
CA VAL A 181 3.41 -21.98 -10.72
C VAL A 181 3.38 -22.84 -11.99
N ARG A 182 3.89 -24.08 -11.93
CA ARG A 182 3.92 -24.99 -13.09
C ARG A 182 2.53 -25.52 -13.50
N ALA A 183 1.61 -25.68 -12.55
CA ALA A 183 0.27 -26.22 -12.78
C ALA A 183 -0.72 -25.14 -13.22
N TYR A 184 -0.66 -23.97 -12.58
CA TYR A 184 -1.69 -22.95 -12.67
C TYR A 184 -1.17 -21.60 -13.15
N GLY A 185 0.14 -21.44 -13.31
CA GLY A 185 0.77 -20.14 -13.53
C GLY A 185 0.80 -19.23 -12.30
N ASP A 186 0.22 -19.68 -11.18
CA ASP A 186 0.07 -18.90 -9.95
C ASP A 186 0.61 -19.69 -8.75
N GLY A 187 1.72 -19.19 -8.20
CA GLY A 187 2.37 -19.76 -7.03
C GLY A 187 1.49 -19.78 -5.78
N PHE A 188 0.53 -18.88 -5.63
CA PHE A 188 -0.30 -18.78 -4.42
C PHE A 188 -1.33 -19.90 -4.28
N LYS A 189 -1.63 -20.58 -5.39
CA LYS A 189 -2.39 -21.82 -5.39
C LYS A 189 -1.61 -23.00 -4.77
N TRP A 190 -0.39 -22.78 -4.28
CA TRP A 190 0.38 -23.77 -3.50
C TRP A 190 -0.44 -24.32 -2.33
N THR A 191 -1.23 -23.47 -1.67
CA THR A 191 -2.10 -23.86 -0.56
C THR A 191 -3.14 -24.88 -1.01
N LYS A 192 -3.72 -24.74 -2.20
CA LYS A 192 -4.69 -25.69 -2.75
C LYS A 192 -4.05 -27.07 -2.96
N ILE A 193 -2.82 -27.11 -3.49
CA ILE A 193 -2.06 -28.35 -3.62
C ILE A 193 -1.77 -28.94 -2.24
N TYR A 194 -1.32 -28.14 -1.27
CA TYR A 194 -1.07 -28.61 0.09
C TYR A 194 -2.33 -29.21 0.74
N TRP A 195 -3.46 -28.51 0.69
CA TRP A 195 -4.72 -28.98 1.28
C TRP A 195 -5.23 -30.28 0.65
N ALA A 196 -5.10 -30.43 -0.67
CA ALA A 196 -5.43 -31.68 -1.36
C ALA A 196 -4.54 -32.86 -0.92
N ASN A 197 -3.30 -32.59 -0.50
CA ASN A 197 -2.30 -33.59 -0.13
C ASN A 197 -1.93 -33.60 1.36
N LYS A 198 -2.73 -32.94 2.21
CA LYS A 198 -2.43 -32.77 3.65
C LYS A 198 -2.24 -34.10 4.39
N LYS A 199 -2.87 -35.17 3.91
CA LYS A 199 -2.70 -36.53 4.46
C LYS A 199 -1.33 -37.14 4.16
N ILE A 200 -0.66 -36.67 3.11
CA ILE A 200 0.65 -37.17 2.62
C ILE A 200 1.78 -36.37 3.27
N PHE A 201 1.62 -35.05 3.36
CA PHE A 201 2.61 -34.15 3.93
C PHE A 201 1.98 -33.33 5.07
N ALA A 202 2.34 -33.66 6.31
CA ALA A 202 1.85 -32.93 7.48
C ALA A 202 2.47 -31.53 7.63
N ASN A 203 3.68 -31.33 7.10
CA ASN A 203 4.38 -30.05 7.11
C ASN A 203 4.35 -29.42 5.71
N PRO A 204 3.81 -28.20 5.54
CA PRO A 204 3.76 -27.51 4.25
C PRO A 204 5.14 -27.12 3.69
N ASP A 205 6.19 -27.08 4.50
CA ASP A 205 7.54 -26.75 4.04
C ASP A 205 8.33 -27.97 3.53
N LEU A 206 7.78 -29.17 3.71
CA LEU A 206 8.45 -30.43 3.35
C LEU A 206 7.73 -31.13 2.19
N ILE A 207 8.41 -31.21 1.05
CA ILE A 207 8.05 -32.09 -0.06
C ILE A 207 9.19 -33.08 -0.29
N TYR A 208 8.90 -34.37 -0.11
CA TYR A 208 9.81 -35.44 -0.44
C TYR A 208 9.70 -35.81 -1.92
N SER A 209 10.81 -36.15 -2.56
CA SER A 209 10.84 -36.63 -3.96
C SER A 209 10.36 -38.07 -4.09
N GLY A 210 9.76 -38.42 -5.22
CA GLY A 210 9.26 -39.76 -5.53
C GLY A 210 7.86 -40.06 -4.96
N VAL A 211 7.18 -39.05 -4.43
CA VAL A 211 5.87 -39.18 -3.81
C VAL A 211 4.80 -38.78 -4.82
N LYS A 212 3.76 -39.61 -4.97
CA LYS A 212 2.58 -39.25 -5.77
C LYS A 212 1.69 -38.28 -4.99
N ILE A 213 1.39 -37.15 -5.60
CA ILE A 213 0.47 -36.14 -5.08
C ILE A 213 -0.60 -35.77 -6.11
N THR A 214 -1.70 -35.21 -5.63
CA THR A 214 -2.80 -34.69 -6.43
C THR A 214 -2.63 -33.19 -6.66
N ILE A 215 -2.63 -32.77 -7.92
CA ILE A 215 -2.70 -31.38 -8.37
C ILE A 215 -4.17 -31.07 -8.71
N PRO A 216 -4.94 -30.43 -7.80
CA PRO A 216 -6.37 -30.22 -8.00
C PRO A 216 -6.67 -29.23 -9.15
N ALA A 217 -7.74 -29.47 -9.91
CA ALA A 217 -8.24 -28.45 -10.82
C ALA A 217 -8.72 -27.22 -10.04
N LEU A 218 -8.46 -26.03 -10.59
CA LEU A 218 -9.02 -24.80 -10.06
C LEU A 218 -10.48 -24.69 -10.51
N GLU A 219 -11.39 -24.58 -9.56
CA GLU A 219 -12.78 -24.23 -9.85
C GLU A 219 -12.80 -22.85 -10.55
N LYS A 220 -13.61 -22.75 -11.61
CA LYS A 220 -13.74 -21.56 -12.46
C LYS A 220 -14.73 -20.55 -11.86
#